data_AF-A0A1F3EU40-F1
#
_entry.id   AF-A0A1F3EU40-F1
#
_cell.length_a   1.000
_cell.length_b   1.000
_cell.length_c   1.000
_cell.angle_alpha   90.00
_cell.angle_beta   90.00
_cell.angle_gamma   90.00
#
_symmetry.space_group_name_H-M   'P 1'
#
loop_
_entity.id
_entity.type
_entity.pdbx_description
1 polymer ?
#
loop_
_entity_poly.entity_id
_entity_poly.type
_entity_poly.pdbx_seq_one_letter_code
_entity_poly.pdbx_strand_id
1 'polypeptide(L)'
;MKNFIKYTFILTLIIALFHSCEDKYTSTLELNKDVTIAEFTVNGVKGVINEKNKTIVVTMPDGTDVSKISPIVKIAEGAVITPSITSNMNFSEPIEFTLVNGDVFSKYTVNVSEEFFIGFLGTAANASSIVDDDEKAAAAWFLQNYSNGKYIGFDDIKSGKVDISKFRVLWWYYDSGRNLPEIAKDATVLNAITNFYKSGGNLLLNSHACAYLWTLGRMTDTYEMVIGDGDGGENPDTWGIGVTIGAHDMSSHPIYKGVTLNLEGDGYKSVPVIGSGWKEDHNYVIVSIPAKFGGLPNNDEAAYSAFTTKHNVKWLGVWAGIRDYWMGGVFEFSPTTVYKGKLLYLGIGGIEFSQNAKGERNPSGANAYQSNINMLTKNSLDYLSIKN
;
A
#
# COMPACT_ATOMS: atom_id res chain seq x y z
N MET A 1 59.95 49.45 61.93
CA MET A 1 59.10 48.37 62.49
C MET A 1 57.68 48.30 61.90
N LYS A 2 56.95 49.40 61.65
CA LYS A 2 55.57 49.36 61.13
C LYS A 2 55.38 48.73 59.73
N ASN A 3 56.40 48.77 58.87
CA ASN A 3 56.31 48.19 57.52
C ASN A 3 56.62 46.68 57.49
N PHE A 4 57.40 46.17 58.44
CA PHE A 4 57.78 44.75 58.47
C PHE A 4 56.57 43.86 58.81
N ILE A 5 55.73 44.29 59.75
CA ILE A 5 54.50 43.58 60.16
C ILE A 5 53.48 43.49 59.01
N LYS A 6 53.37 44.53 58.16
CA LYS A 6 52.47 44.51 56.99
C LYS A 6 52.90 43.47 55.95
N TYR A 7 54.21 43.35 55.70
CA TYR A 7 54.71 42.37 54.73
C TYR A 7 54.63 40.94 55.27
N THR A 8 54.79 40.72 56.57
CA THR A 8 54.62 39.38 57.18
C THR A 8 53.15 38.92 57.12
N PHE A 9 52.18 39.82 57.30
CA PHE A 9 50.75 39.50 57.21
C PHE A 9 50.28 39.23 55.77
N ILE A 10 50.85 39.93 54.78
CA ILE A 10 50.56 39.70 53.36
C ILE A 10 51.19 38.38 52.88
N LEU A 11 52.39 38.05 53.38
CA LEU A 11 53.06 36.80 53.01
C LEU A 11 52.36 35.57 53.59
N THR A 12 51.83 35.63 54.82
CA THR A 12 51.02 34.52 55.39
C THR A 12 49.65 34.39 54.75
N LEU A 13 49.03 35.50 54.30
CA LEU A 13 47.76 35.46 53.56
C LEU A 13 47.91 34.83 52.16
N ILE A 14 49.06 35.02 51.50
CA ILE A 14 49.36 34.44 50.18
C ILE A 14 49.67 32.94 50.29
N ILE A 15 50.30 32.47 51.38
CA ILE A 15 50.60 31.05 51.59
C ILE A 15 49.33 30.25 51.95
N ALA A 16 48.34 30.88 52.58
CA ALA A 16 47.04 30.26 52.87
C ALA A 16 46.12 30.11 51.63
N LEU A 17 46.40 30.84 50.53
CA LEU A 17 45.60 30.79 49.30
C LEU A 17 45.95 29.63 48.35
N PHE A 18 46.95 28.81 48.68
CA PHE A 18 47.35 27.64 47.87
C PHE A 18 46.98 26.29 48.49
N HIS A 19 46.21 26.25 49.59
CA HIS A 19 45.51 25.04 50.01
C HIS A 19 44.17 24.92 49.28
N SER A 20 44.24 24.86 47.94
CA SER A 20 43.15 24.28 47.17
C SER A 20 43.30 22.77 47.30
N CYS A 21 42.38 22.14 48.04
CA CYS A 21 42.26 20.69 48.04
C CYS A 21 42.03 20.26 46.58
N GLU A 22 43.02 19.63 45.92
CA GLU A 22 42.77 18.87 44.69
C GLU A 22 41.99 17.62 45.10
N ASP A 23 40.69 17.78 45.34
CA ASP A 23 39.79 16.64 45.38
C ASP A 23 39.79 16.05 43.96
N LYS A 24 40.59 15.00 43.75
CA LYS A 24 40.53 14.19 42.54
C LYS A 24 39.14 13.58 42.47
N TYR A 25 38.23 14.22 41.75
CA TYR A 25 36.95 13.65 41.37
C TYR A 25 37.20 12.47 40.41
N THR A 26 37.43 11.28 40.95
CA THR A 26 37.31 10.04 40.19
C THR A 26 35.83 9.69 40.14
N SER A 27 35.20 9.95 38.98
CA SER A 27 33.82 9.51 38.74
C SER A 27 33.73 7.99 38.89
N THR A 28 32.73 7.51 39.60
CA THR A 28 32.42 6.07 39.71
C THR A 28 31.63 5.55 38.51
N LEU A 29 31.32 6.42 37.53
CA LEU A 29 30.51 6.05 36.37
C LEU A 29 31.30 5.15 35.41
N GLU A 30 30.71 4.01 35.05
CA GLU A 30 31.24 3.06 34.09
C GLU A 30 30.84 3.44 32.66
N LEU A 31 31.53 4.42 32.07
CA LEU A 31 31.18 4.99 30.76
C LEU A 31 31.82 4.27 29.55
N ASN A 32 32.67 3.28 29.78
CA ASN A 32 33.44 2.58 28.76
C ASN A 32 32.88 1.20 28.40
N LYS A 33 31.65 0.90 28.82
CA LYS A 33 30.99 -0.39 28.56
C LYS A 33 30.40 -0.46 27.16
N ASP A 34 30.29 -1.68 26.64
CA ASP A 34 29.73 -1.94 25.32
C ASP A 34 28.20 -2.03 25.40
N VAL A 35 27.54 -1.21 24.59
CA VAL A 35 26.09 -1.12 24.40
C VAL A 35 25.70 -1.35 22.94
N THR A 36 26.46 -2.20 22.25
CA THR A 36 26.17 -2.66 20.90
C THR A 36 25.43 -3.99 20.90
N ILE A 37 24.54 -4.18 19.91
CA ILE A 37 23.95 -5.49 19.63
C ILE A 37 24.82 -6.15 18.58
N ALA A 38 25.47 -7.26 18.95
CA ALA A 38 26.40 -7.97 18.05
C ALA A 38 25.66 -8.85 17.03
N GLU A 39 24.51 -9.42 17.42
CA GLU A 39 23.69 -10.25 16.55
C GLU A 39 22.22 -10.16 16.98
N PHE A 40 21.32 -10.15 16.01
CA PHE A 40 19.88 -10.28 16.22
C PHE A 40 19.36 -11.22 15.14
N THR A 41 18.72 -12.31 15.53
CA THR A 41 18.19 -13.32 14.59
C THR A 41 16.76 -13.68 14.91
N VAL A 42 15.99 -13.97 13.87
CA VAL A 42 14.60 -14.45 13.97
C VAL A 42 14.48 -15.70 13.12
N ASN A 43 14.12 -16.84 13.73
CA ASN A 43 14.00 -18.13 13.04
C ASN A 43 15.20 -18.47 12.13
N GLY A 44 16.43 -18.13 12.57
CA GLY A 44 17.67 -18.34 11.82
C GLY A 44 18.00 -17.27 10.77
N VAL A 45 17.09 -16.33 10.49
CA VAL A 45 17.35 -15.17 9.62
C VAL A 45 18.09 -14.10 10.40
N LYS A 46 19.26 -13.68 9.91
CA LYS A 46 20.06 -12.62 10.52
C LYS A 46 19.50 -11.25 10.18
N GLY A 47 19.37 -10.40 11.20
CA GLY A 47 19.05 -8.99 11.03
C GLY A 47 20.22 -8.18 10.51
N VAL A 48 19.92 -7.18 9.70
CA VAL A 48 20.88 -6.15 9.26
C VAL A 48 20.93 -5.07 10.33
N ILE A 49 22.08 -4.95 11.01
CA ILE A 49 22.31 -3.99 12.08
C ILE A 49 22.96 -2.73 11.49
N ASN A 50 22.29 -1.59 11.64
CA ASN A 50 22.85 -0.28 11.32
C ASN A 50 23.21 0.43 12.63
N GLU A 51 24.49 0.34 12.98
CA GLU A 51 25.01 0.87 14.24
C GLU A 51 24.93 2.39 14.33
N LYS A 52 25.07 3.09 13.19
CA LYS A 52 25.00 4.55 13.13
C LYS A 52 23.60 5.07 13.43
N ASN A 53 22.58 4.44 12.86
CA ASN A 53 21.18 4.84 13.02
C ASN A 53 20.48 4.09 14.17
N LYS A 54 21.16 3.13 14.79
CA LYS A 54 20.62 2.23 15.82
C LYS A 54 19.33 1.54 15.39
N THR A 55 19.34 0.98 14.18
CA THR A 55 18.20 0.21 13.66
C THR A 55 18.62 -1.21 13.33
N ILE A 56 17.71 -2.15 13.53
CA ILE A 56 17.86 -3.54 13.10
C ILE A 56 16.68 -3.90 12.20
N VAL A 57 16.95 -4.39 11.00
CA VAL A 57 15.92 -4.84 10.07
C VAL A 57 16.08 -6.34 9.84
N VAL A 58 15.01 -7.09 10.07
CA VAL A 58 14.93 -8.51 9.73
C VAL A 58 13.85 -8.70 8.68
N THR A 59 14.23 -9.27 7.53
CA THR A 59 13.30 -9.57 6.44
C THR A 59 13.03 -11.07 6.39
N MET A 60 11.83 -11.47 6.77
CA MET A 60 11.38 -12.85 6.86
C MET A 60 10.81 -13.34 5.53
N PRO A 61 10.86 -14.65 5.23
CA PRO A 61 10.13 -15.21 4.10
C PRO A 61 8.64 -14.89 4.18
N ASP A 62 8.01 -14.65 3.03
CA ASP A 62 6.56 -14.52 2.94
C ASP A 62 5.89 -15.75 3.56
N GLY A 63 5.04 -15.54 4.55
CA GLY A 63 4.36 -16.61 5.29
C GLY A 63 4.54 -16.48 6.79
N THR A 64 5.56 -15.76 7.22
CA THR A 64 5.97 -15.71 8.62
C THR A 64 5.00 -14.89 9.46
N ASP A 65 4.46 -15.47 10.55
CA ASP A 65 3.66 -14.74 11.54
C ASP A 65 4.56 -13.82 12.39
N VAL A 66 4.68 -12.56 11.98
CA VAL A 66 5.48 -11.54 12.68
C VAL A 66 4.90 -11.11 14.02
N SER A 67 3.67 -11.53 14.35
CA SER A 67 3.05 -11.23 15.64
C SER A 67 3.49 -12.19 16.77
N LYS A 68 4.20 -13.27 16.41
CA LYS A 68 4.61 -14.34 17.33
C LYS A 68 6.04 -14.79 17.06
N ILE A 69 6.99 -13.95 17.42
CA ILE A 69 8.41 -14.14 17.10
C ILE A 69 9.23 -14.44 18.36
N SER A 70 10.15 -15.38 18.23
CA SER A 70 11.20 -15.71 19.21
C SER A 70 12.57 -15.25 18.69
N PRO A 71 13.01 -14.00 18.96
CA PRO A 71 14.31 -13.55 18.53
C PRO A 71 15.43 -14.11 19.41
N ILE A 72 16.63 -14.24 18.85
CA ILE A 72 17.87 -14.51 19.59
C ILE A 72 18.77 -13.28 19.42
N VAL A 73 19.20 -12.71 20.55
CA VAL A 73 20.06 -11.53 20.60
C VAL A 73 21.40 -11.88 21.24
N LYS A 74 22.49 -11.38 20.66
CA LYS A 74 23.83 -11.44 21.26
C LYS A 74 24.24 -10.03 21.69
N ILE A 75 24.44 -9.87 22.99
CA ILE A 75 24.85 -8.62 23.64
C ILE A 75 26.12 -8.87 24.46
N ALA A 76 26.80 -7.80 24.86
CA ALA A 76 27.99 -7.87 25.71
C ALA A 76 27.69 -8.50 27.09
N GLU A 77 28.69 -9.13 27.70
CA GLU A 77 28.56 -9.66 29.06
C GLU A 77 28.22 -8.54 30.05
N GLY A 78 27.29 -8.82 30.97
CA GLY A 78 26.78 -7.84 31.94
C GLY A 78 25.75 -6.85 31.38
N ALA A 79 25.54 -6.81 30.07
CA ALA A 79 24.53 -5.93 29.48
C ALA A 79 23.11 -6.49 29.67
N VAL A 80 22.14 -5.60 29.81
CA VAL A 80 20.72 -5.93 29.98
C VAL A 80 19.90 -5.25 28.89
N ILE A 81 19.07 -6.03 28.20
CA ILE A 81 18.18 -5.52 27.15
C ILE A 81 16.73 -5.45 27.67
N THR A 82 16.05 -4.33 27.41
CA THR A 82 14.66 -4.08 27.80
C THR A 82 13.85 -3.61 26.58
N PRO A 83 12.68 -4.20 26.27
CA PRO A 83 12.05 -5.31 26.99
C PRO A 83 12.89 -6.60 26.90
N SER A 84 12.80 -7.45 27.92
CA SER A 84 13.47 -8.75 27.92
C SER A 84 12.97 -9.61 26.78
N ILE A 85 13.86 -10.31 26.09
CA ILE A 85 13.51 -11.21 24.99
C ILE A 85 12.62 -12.36 25.47
N THR A 86 11.51 -12.60 24.77
CA THR A 86 10.57 -13.70 25.05
C THR A 86 10.30 -14.52 23.78
N SER A 87 9.63 -15.66 23.92
CA SER A 87 9.32 -16.56 22.81
C SER A 87 8.09 -16.15 21.97
N ASN A 88 7.47 -15.01 22.25
CA ASN A 88 6.22 -14.62 21.60
C ASN A 88 6.06 -13.09 21.52
N MET A 89 7.09 -12.44 20.98
CA MET A 89 7.09 -11.00 20.76
C MET A 89 6.34 -10.64 19.49
N ASN A 90 5.56 -9.55 19.55
CA ASN A 90 4.77 -9.05 18.42
C ASN A 90 5.50 -7.90 17.72
N PHE A 91 5.98 -8.15 16.51
CA PHE A 91 6.64 -7.17 15.64
C PHE A 91 5.74 -6.67 14.50
N SER A 92 4.40 -6.75 14.65
CA SER A 92 3.48 -6.05 13.74
C SER A 92 3.75 -4.55 13.68
N GLU A 93 4.36 -3.99 14.73
CA GLU A 93 4.94 -2.65 14.76
C GLU A 93 6.41 -2.74 15.22
N PRO A 94 7.28 -1.77 14.85
CA PRO A 94 8.65 -1.73 15.33
C PRO A 94 8.75 -1.70 16.86
N ILE A 95 9.66 -2.47 17.42
CA ILE A 95 9.93 -2.49 18.88
C ILE A 95 11.21 -1.72 19.17
N GLU A 96 11.17 -0.79 20.12
CA GLU A 96 12.37 -0.17 20.67
C GLU A 96 12.94 -1.02 21.82
N PHE A 97 14.21 -1.42 21.71
CA PHE A 97 14.97 -2.07 22.77
C PHE A 97 16.01 -1.12 23.34
N THR A 98 16.05 -0.99 24.67
CA THR A 98 17.11 -0.29 25.41
C THR A 98 18.11 -1.30 25.92
N LEU A 99 19.36 -1.18 25.49
CA LEU A 99 20.49 -1.96 25.97
C LEU A 99 21.29 -1.11 26.96
N VAL A 100 21.40 -1.57 28.21
CA VAL A 100 22.13 -0.89 29.30
C VAL A 100 23.32 -1.75 29.69
N ASN A 101 24.48 -1.12 29.90
CA ASN A 101 25.67 -1.77 30.45
C ASN A 101 26.49 -0.74 31.26
N GLY A 102 26.72 -0.99 32.54
CA GLY A 102 27.25 0.03 33.46
C GLY A 102 26.34 1.27 33.51
N ASP A 103 26.92 2.45 33.29
CA ASP A 103 26.21 3.73 33.31
C ASP A 103 25.92 4.30 31.91
N VAL A 104 26.02 3.46 30.88
CA VAL A 104 25.73 3.83 29.48
C VAL A 104 24.63 2.97 28.90
N PHE A 105 23.94 3.51 27.89
CA PHE A 105 22.88 2.79 27.19
C PHE A 105 22.86 3.12 25.69
N SER A 106 22.24 2.25 24.91
CA SER A 106 21.84 2.51 23.53
C SER A 106 20.41 2.04 23.31
N LYS A 107 19.69 2.74 22.45
CA LYS A 107 18.32 2.37 22.04
C LYS A 107 18.37 1.90 20.60
N TYR A 108 17.83 0.71 20.34
CA TYR A 108 17.71 0.15 19.00
C TYR A 108 16.24 0.03 18.61
N THR A 109 15.87 0.51 17.43
CA THR A 109 14.58 0.21 16.82
C THR A 109 14.70 -1.04 15.96
N VAL A 110 13.98 -2.10 16.33
CA VAL A 110 13.96 -3.37 15.60
C VAL A 110 12.68 -3.45 14.78
N ASN A 111 12.83 -3.63 13.46
CA ASN A 111 11.74 -3.89 12.54
C ASN A 111 11.88 -5.31 11.98
N VAL A 112 10.81 -6.10 12.11
CA VAL A 112 10.72 -7.43 11.49
C VAL A 112 9.57 -7.36 10.49
N SER A 113 9.88 -7.62 9.22
CA SER A 113 8.91 -7.53 8.12
C SER A 113 9.04 -8.74 7.21
N GLU A 114 8.01 -9.02 6.42
CA GLU A 114 8.05 -10.08 5.41
C GLU A 114 8.55 -9.54 4.06
N GLU A 115 9.35 -10.33 3.34
CA GLU A 115 9.61 -10.11 1.93
C GLU A 115 8.45 -10.64 1.10
N PHE A 116 7.78 -9.78 0.36
CA PHE A 116 6.75 -10.15 -0.59
C PHE A 116 6.76 -9.22 -1.79
N PHE A 117 6.24 -9.67 -2.93
CA PHE A 117 6.21 -8.87 -4.16
C PHE A 117 4.79 -8.51 -4.58
N ILE A 118 4.67 -7.39 -5.29
CA ILE A 118 3.47 -6.96 -6.02
C ILE A 118 3.82 -6.92 -7.51
N GLY A 119 3.00 -7.55 -8.34
CA GLY A 119 3.21 -7.63 -9.78
C GLY A 119 2.35 -6.63 -10.53
N PHE A 120 2.92 -5.84 -11.42
CA PHE A 120 2.19 -5.08 -12.44
C PHE A 120 2.19 -5.87 -13.73
N LEU A 121 1.02 -6.36 -14.14
CA LEU A 121 0.83 -7.15 -15.34
C LEU A 121 0.76 -6.26 -16.58
N GLY A 122 1.31 -6.73 -17.70
CA GLY A 122 1.19 -6.02 -18.98
C GLY A 122 1.51 -6.91 -20.18
N THR A 123 1.17 -6.41 -21.36
CA THR A 123 1.43 -7.08 -22.65
C THR A 123 2.82 -6.78 -23.21
N ALA A 124 3.41 -5.65 -22.82
CA ALA A 124 4.73 -5.24 -23.28
C ALA A 124 5.84 -6.15 -22.71
N ALA A 125 6.98 -6.22 -23.38
CA ALA A 125 8.11 -7.04 -22.94
C ALA A 125 8.73 -6.55 -21.61
N ASN A 126 8.61 -5.24 -21.33
CA ASN A 126 9.02 -4.60 -20.08
C ASN A 126 8.29 -3.26 -19.92
N ALA A 127 8.29 -2.70 -18.71
CA ALA A 127 7.61 -1.45 -18.39
C ALA A 127 8.03 -0.27 -19.29
N SER A 128 9.31 -0.17 -19.69
CA SER A 128 9.77 0.92 -20.56
C SER A 128 9.25 0.84 -22.00
N SER A 129 8.73 -0.31 -22.41
CA SER A 129 8.16 -0.56 -23.74
C SER A 129 6.63 -0.48 -23.80
N ILE A 130 5.96 -0.09 -22.71
CA ILE A 130 4.51 0.21 -22.74
C ILE A 130 4.28 1.45 -23.63
N VAL A 131 3.31 1.35 -24.52
CA VAL A 131 3.00 2.37 -25.53
C VAL A 131 1.88 3.30 -25.08
N ASP A 132 0.79 2.71 -24.59
CA ASP A 132 -0.36 3.41 -24.02
C ASP A 132 0.06 4.34 -22.87
N ASP A 133 -0.41 5.58 -22.88
CA ASP A 133 0.06 6.63 -21.97
C ASP A 133 -0.40 6.41 -20.53
N ASP A 134 -1.64 5.96 -20.33
CA ASP A 134 -2.18 5.63 -19.02
C ASP A 134 -1.53 4.38 -18.41
N GLU A 135 -1.44 3.28 -19.16
CA GLU A 135 -0.75 2.06 -18.69
C GLU A 135 0.71 2.36 -18.33
N LYS A 136 1.39 3.17 -19.14
CA LYS A 136 2.78 3.56 -18.91
C LYS A 136 2.92 4.45 -17.68
N ALA A 137 2.04 5.41 -17.48
CA ALA A 137 2.05 6.28 -16.32
C ALA A 137 1.75 5.51 -15.03
N ALA A 138 0.77 4.59 -15.07
CA ALA A 138 0.44 3.69 -13.95
C ALA A 138 1.63 2.80 -13.58
N ALA A 139 2.27 2.16 -14.56
CA ALA A 139 3.45 1.31 -14.34
C ALA A 139 4.64 2.12 -13.80
N ALA A 140 4.88 3.32 -14.33
CA ALA A 140 5.97 4.19 -13.87
C ALA A 140 5.75 4.64 -12.42
N TRP A 141 4.53 5.09 -12.09
CA TRP A 141 4.16 5.44 -10.72
C TRP A 141 4.34 4.24 -9.78
N PHE A 142 3.85 3.07 -10.18
CA PHE A 142 3.95 1.84 -9.39
C PHE A 142 5.40 1.50 -9.04
N LEU A 143 6.26 1.39 -10.06
CA LEU A 143 7.66 0.98 -9.89
C LEU A 143 8.49 2.02 -9.15
N GLN A 144 8.09 3.29 -9.17
CA GLN A 144 8.71 4.34 -8.36
C GLN A 144 8.31 4.27 -6.88
N ASN A 145 7.08 3.88 -6.58
CA ASN A 145 6.53 3.94 -5.21
C ASN A 145 6.60 2.60 -4.45
N TYR A 146 6.78 1.48 -5.15
CA TYR A 146 6.87 0.15 -4.57
C TYR A 146 8.23 -0.49 -4.87
N SER A 147 9.15 -0.47 -3.90
CA SER A 147 10.46 -1.12 -4.01
C SER A 147 10.37 -2.65 -4.17
N ASN A 148 9.27 -3.23 -3.67
CA ASN A 148 8.89 -4.63 -3.86
C ASN A 148 7.96 -4.86 -5.06
N GLY A 149 7.72 -3.83 -5.87
CA GLY A 149 6.99 -3.93 -7.13
C GLY A 149 7.85 -4.54 -8.24
N LYS A 150 7.24 -5.35 -9.10
CA LYS A 150 7.86 -5.90 -10.32
C LYS A 150 6.90 -5.76 -11.49
N TYR A 151 7.42 -5.37 -12.65
CA TYR A 151 6.68 -5.55 -13.90
C TYR A 151 6.72 -7.01 -14.33
N ILE A 152 5.59 -7.54 -14.80
CA ILE A 152 5.43 -8.92 -15.24
C ILE A 152 4.71 -8.93 -16.59
N GLY A 153 5.44 -9.24 -17.65
CA GLY A 153 4.84 -9.46 -18.96
C GLY A 153 4.05 -10.77 -19.00
N PHE A 154 2.90 -10.81 -19.68
CA PHE A 154 2.16 -12.06 -19.86
C PHE A 154 2.98 -13.14 -20.60
N ASP A 155 3.85 -12.75 -21.53
CA ASP A 155 4.78 -13.67 -22.19
C ASP A 155 5.83 -14.27 -21.23
N ASP A 156 6.24 -13.53 -20.21
CA ASP A 156 7.15 -14.03 -19.17
C ASP A 156 6.44 -15.09 -18.29
N ILE A 157 5.13 -14.95 -18.06
CA ILE A 157 4.30 -15.98 -17.41
C ILE A 157 4.19 -17.21 -18.32
N LYS A 158 3.83 -17.00 -19.60
CA LYS A 158 3.66 -18.07 -20.58
C LYS A 158 4.92 -18.92 -20.75
N SER A 159 6.09 -18.27 -20.78
CA SER A 159 7.38 -18.93 -20.93
C SER A 159 7.92 -19.55 -19.63
N GLY A 160 7.27 -19.32 -18.48
CA GLY A 160 7.72 -19.79 -17.17
C GLY A 160 8.96 -19.06 -16.62
N LYS A 161 9.31 -17.92 -17.21
CA LYS A 161 10.45 -17.09 -16.77
C LYS A 161 10.18 -16.39 -15.43
N VAL A 162 8.90 -16.20 -15.10
CA VAL A 162 8.46 -15.63 -13.82
C VAL A 162 7.58 -16.63 -13.06
N ASP A 163 7.88 -16.80 -11.78
CA ASP A 163 7.05 -17.56 -10.85
C ASP A 163 6.13 -16.61 -10.09
N ILE A 164 4.88 -16.53 -10.54
CA ILE A 164 3.89 -15.63 -9.94
C ILE A 164 3.40 -16.08 -8.55
N SER A 165 3.75 -17.29 -8.09
CA SER A 165 3.39 -17.76 -6.73
C SER A 165 4.13 -17.00 -5.63
N LYS A 166 5.19 -16.26 -5.97
CA LYS A 166 5.97 -15.42 -5.04
C LYS A 166 5.35 -14.04 -4.78
N PHE A 167 4.24 -13.74 -5.43
CA PHE A 167 3.56 -12.44 -5.34
C PHE A 167 2.35 -12.54 -4.41
N ARG A 168 2.04 -11.46 -3.70
CA ARG A 168 0.78 -11.36 -2.95
C ARG A 168 -0.34 -10.78 -3.78
N VAL A 169 0.00 -9.83 -4.65
CA VAL A 169 -0.96 -9.07 -5.46
C VAL A 169 -0.47 -9.03 -6.90
N LEU A 170 -1.37 -9.26 -7.84
CA LEU A 170 -1.17 -8.90 -9.24
C LEU A 170 -2.15 -7.77 -9.59
N TRP A 171 -1.60 -6.64 -10.02
CA TRP A 171 -2.34 -5.50 -10.52
C TRP A 171 -2.27 -5.49 -12.05
N TRP A 172 -3.42 -5.38 -12.69
CA TRP A 172 -3.51 -5.12 -14.11
C TRP A 172 -4.34 -3.86 -14.37
N TYR A 173 -3.68 -2.85 -14.89
CA TYR A 173 -4.31 -1.67 -15.50
C TYR A 173 -4.21 -1.85 -17.01
N TYR A 174 -5.34 -1.81 -17.72
CA TYR A 174 -5.39 -2.03 -19.16
C TYR A 174 -6.32 -1.03 -19.81
N ASP A 175 -5.75 -0.17 -20.66
CA ASP A 175 -6.45 0.91 -21.36
C ASP A 175 -6.32 0.82 -22.89
N SER A 176 -5.46 -0.07 -23.38
CA SER A 176 -5.19 -0.20 -24.83
C SER A 176 -6.39 -0.73 -25.66
N GLY A 177 -7.55 -0.97 -25.06
CA GLY A 177 -8.81 -1.23 -25.77
C GLY A 177 -9.75 -2.23 -25.09
N ARG A 178 -11.04 -2.18 -25.47
CA ARG A 178 -12.13 -2.91 -24.79
C ARG A 178 -11.95 -4.42 -24.66
N ASN A 179 -11.26 -5.03 -25.63
CA ASN A 179 -11.10 -6.46 -25.73
C ASN A 179 -9.80 -6.87 -25.04
N LEU A 180 -9.88 -7.85 -24.15
CA LEU A 180 -8.69 -8.40 -23.53
C LEU A 180 -7.73 -8.97 -24.60
N PRO A 181 -6.42 -8.69 -24.47
CA PRO A 181 -5.42 -9.13 -25.41
C PRO A 181 -5.33 -10.67 -25.44
N GLU A 182 -5.07 -11.25 -26.60
CA GLU A 182 -5.03 -12.72 -26.76
C GLU A 182 -4.05 -13.40 -25.81
N ILE A 183 -2.91 -12.77 -25.51
CA ILE A 183 -1.92 -13.33 -24.59
C ILE A 183 -2.46 -13.50 -23.16
N ALA A 184 -3.36 -12.63 -22.71
CA ALA A 184 -4.01 -12.77 -21.39
C ALA A 184 -5.03 -13.92 -21.37
N LYS A 185 -5.57 -14.29 -22.54
CA LYS A 185 -6.52 -15.41 -22.70
C LYS A 185 -5.83 -16.73 -23.05
N ASP A 186 -4.53 -16.72 -23.33
CA ASP A 186 -3.74 -17.92 -23.57
C ASP A 186 -3.91 -18.90 -22.41
N ALA A 187 -4.16 -20.18 -22.73
CA ALA A 187 -4.51 -21.18 -21.72
C ALA A 187 -3.44 -21.31 -20.61
N THR A 188 -2.15 -21.15 -20.94
CA THR A 188 -1.08 -21.24 -19.94
C THR A 188 -1.13 -20.04 -18.99
N VAL A 189 -1.28 -18.83 -19.53
CA VAL A 189 -1.36 -17.58 -18.76
C VAL A 189 -2.61 -17.57 -17.90
N LEU A 190 -3.77 -17.87 -18.50
CA LEU A 190 -5.05 -17.89 -17.82
C LEU A 190 -5.06 -18.92 -16.68
N ASN A 191 -4.55 -20.14 -16.91
CA ASN A 191 -4.46 -21.15 -15.86
C ASN A 191 -3.52 -20.71 -14.73
N ALA A 192 -2.38 -20.09 -15.04
CA ALA A 192 -1.45 -19.61 -14.04
C ALA A 192 -2.11 -18.56 -13.13
N ILE A 193 -2.74 -17.53 -13.70
CA ILE A 193 -3.38 -16.45 -12.92
C ILE A 193 -4.63 -16.96 -12.19
N THR A 194 -5.42 -17.85 -12.80
CA THR A 194 -6.57 -18.48 -12.15
C THR A 194 -6.13 -19.29 -10.93
N ASN A 195 -5.06 -20.09 -11.05
CA ASN A 195 -4.52 -20.88 -9.94
C ASN A 195 -3.90 -20.00 -8.86
N PHE A 196 -3.20 -18.92 -9.23
CA PHE A 196 -2.73 -17.90 -8.30
C PHE A 196 -3.90 -17.34 -7.47
N TYR A 197 -4.97 -16.90 -8.12
CA TYR A 197 -6.14 -16.34 -7.46
C TYR A 197 -6.87 -17.36 -6.56
N LYS A 198 -7.03 -18.61 -7.04
CA LYS A 198 -7.60 -19.72 -6.27
C LYS A 198 -6.75 -20.11 -5.05
N SER A 199 -5.43 -19.91 -5.12
CA SER A 199 -4.50 -20.26 -4.05
C SER A 199 -4.37 -19.17 -2.97
N GLY A 200 -4.97 -17.99 -3.17
CA GLY A 200 -4.96 -16.90 -2.20
C GLY A 200 -4.29 -15.62 -2.67
N GLY A 201 -3.68 -15.64 -3.87
CA GLY A 201 -3.15 -14.44 -4.49
C GLY A 201 -4.24 -13.42 -4.80
N ASN A 202 -4.00 -12.15 -4.55
CA ASN A 202 -4.99 -11.09 -4.68
C ASN A 202 -4.88 -10.36 -6.03
N LEU A 203 -5.99 -9.82 -6.53
CA LEU A 203 -6.04 -9.14 -7.82
C LEU A 203 -6.55 -7.70 -7.70
N LEU A 204 -5.90 -6.76 -8.39
CA LEU A 204 -6.43 -5.43 -8.65
C LEU A 204 -6.62 -5.28 -10.17
N LEU A 205 -7.83 -4.97 -10.61
CA LEU A 205 -8.17 -4.79 -12.02
C LEU A 205 -8.72 -3.38 -12.24
N ASN A 206 -8.16 -2.65 -13.20
CA ASN A 206 -8.59 -1.31 -13.58
C ASN A 206 -9.03 -1.24 -15.05
N SER A 207 -9.93 -0.31 -15.38
CA SER A 207 -10.38 -0.06 -16.75
C SER A 207 -10.81 -1.38 -17.42
N HIS A 208 -10.40 -1.66 -18.67
CA HIS A 208 -10.80 -2.86 -19.41
C HIS A 208 -10.25 -4.17 -18.83
N ALA A 209 -9.22 -4.13 -17.97
CA ALA A 209 -8.74 -5.33 -17.26
C ALA A 209 -9.85 -5.96 -16.39
N CYS A 210 -10.86 -5.17 -15.99
CA CYS A 210 -12.04 -5.63 -15.27
C CYS A 210 -12.79 -6.78 -15.97
N ALA A 211 -12.73 -6.85 -17.30
CA ALA A 211 -13.30 -7.97 -18.07
C ALA A 211 -12.74 -9.33 -17.62
N TYR A 212 -11.52 -9.35 -17.09
CA TYR A 212 -10.84 -10.57 -16.68
C TYR A 212 -11.53 -11.27 -15.51
N LEU A 213 -12.37 -10.56 -14.74
CA LEU A 213 -13.25 -11.16 -13.73
C LEU A 213 -14.08 -12.33 -14.29
N TRP A 214 -14.65 -12.16 -15.49
CA TRP A 214 -15.42 -13.20 -16.17
C TRP A 214 -14.53 -14.27 -16.79
N THR A 215 -13.41 -13.87 -17.40
CA THR A 215 -12.44 -14.80 -17.99
C THR A 215 -11.85 -15.76 -16.97
N LEU A 216 -11.58 -15.29 -15.75
CA LEU A 216 -11.12 -16.10 -14.62
C LEU A 216 -12.22 -17.02 -14.05
N GLY A 217 -13.47 -16.82 -14.45
CA GLY A 217 -14.63 -17.56 -13.95
C GLY A 217 -15.03 -17.18 -12.52
N ARG A 218 -14.62 -16.00 -12.03
CA ARG A 218 -15.06 -15.50 -10.71
C ARG A 218 -16.52 -15.07 -10.73
N MET A 219 -16.95 -14.50 -11.86
CA MET A 219 -18.35 -14.22 -12.17
C MET A 219 -18.71 -14.89 -13.50
N THR A 220 -19.87 -15.54 -13.58
CA THR A 220 -20.36 -16.19 -14.80
C THR A 220 -21.69 -15.62 -15.28
N ASP A 221 -22.41 -14.92 -14.41
CA ASP A 221 -23.62 -14.19 -14.77
C ASP A 221 -23.32 -13.10 -15.80
N THR A 222 -24.19 -13.00 -16.79
CA THR A 222 -24.19 -11.88 -17.73
C THR A 222 -24.92 -10.68 -17.13
N TYR A 223 -24.31 -9.51 -17.27
CA TYR A 223 -24.91 -8.24 -16.91
C TYR A 223 -24.92 -7.30 -18.11
N GLU A 224 -25.79 -6.31 -18.06
CA GLU A 224 -25.68 -5.16 -18.96
C GLU A 224 -24.45 -4.35 -18.55
N MET A 225 -23.64 -3.97 -19.53
CA MET A 225 -22.36 -3.31 -19.32
C MET A 225 -22.34 -2.01 -20.11
N VAL A 226 -21.80 -0.95 -19.49
CA VAL A 226 -21.32 0.22 -20.24
C VAL A 226 -19.82 0.11 -20.30
N ILE A 227 -19.33 -0.03 -21.54
CA ILE A 227 -17.90 -0.18 -21.84
C ILE A 227 -17.56 0.92 -22.84
N GLY A 228 -16.82 1.93 -22.37
CA GLY A 228 -16.31 3.02 -23.20
C GLY A 228 -14.89 2.70 -23.69
N ASP A 229 -14.58 3.07 -24.92
CA ASP A 229 -13.33 2.74 -25.63
C ASP A 229 -13.01 3.76 -26.74
N GLY A 230 -13.49 5.00 -26.60
CA GLY A 230 -13.31 6.04 -27.60
C GLY A 230 -12.06 6.88 -27.35
N ASP A 231 -11.56 7.54 -28.39
CA ASP A 231 -10.36 8.42 -28.37
C ASP A 231 -10.46 9.64 -27.41
N GLY A 232 -11.57 9.76 -26.71
CA GLY A 232 -11.89 10.85 -25.82
C GLY A 232 -12.33 12.15 -26.48
N GLY A 233 -12.54 13.15 -25.63
CA GLY A 233 -12.91 14.48 -26.05
C GLY A 233 -12.82 15.51 -24.95
N GLU A 234 -12.92 16.79 -25.33
CA GLU A 234 -13.02 17.87 -24.35
C GLU A 234 -14.26 17.74 -23.49
N ASN A 235 -14.07 17.72 -22.17
CA ASN A 235 -15.14 17.68 -21.21
C ASN A 235 -14.90 18.70 -20.07
N PRO A 236 -15.89 19.55 -19.73
CA PRO A 236 -15.72 20.58 -18.71
C PRO A 236 -15.92 20.07 -17.28
N ASP A 237 -16.48 18.88 -17.10
CA ASP A 237 -16.95 18.39 -15.81
C ASP A 237 -15.80 17.82 -14.97
N THR A 238 -16.03 17.66 -13.67
CA THR A 238 -15.21 16.79 -12.82
C THR A 238 -15.88 15.43 -12.74
N TRP A 239 -15.10 14.39 -13.00
CA TRP A 239 -15.54 13.00 -12.91
C TRP A 239 -15.06 12.37 -11.61
N GLY A 240 -15.85 11.45 -11.07
CA GLY A 240 -15.65 10.94 -9.72
C GLY A 240 -16.26 9.57 -9.49
N ILE A 241 -15.94 9.01 -8.32
CA ILE A 241 -16.53 7.80 -7.78
C ILE A 241 -17.49 8.21 -6.66
N GLY A 242 -18.78 7.95 -6.83
CA GLY A 242 -19.76 8.07 -5.76
C GLY A 242 -19.52 6.98 -4.72
N VAL A 243 -19.29 7.37 -3.46
CA VAL A 243 -19.07 6.43 -2.34
C VAL A 243 -20.23 6.41 -1.36
N THR A 244 -21.25 7.22 -1.59
CA THR A 244 -22.59 7.08 -0.99
C THR A 244 -23.50 6.41 -2.02
N ILE A 245 -23.93 5.18 -1.75
CA ILE A 245 -24.71 4.34 -2.67
C ILE A 245 -26.04 4.02 -2.01
N GLY A 246 -27.12 4.67 -2.43
CA GLY A 246 -28.41 4.56 -1.76
C GLY A 246 -28.28 4.90 -0.27
N ALA A 247 -28.60 3.93 0.59
CA ALA A 247 -28.51 4.07 2.04
C ALA A 247 -27.10 3.82 2.63
N HIS A 248 -26.11 3.48 1.80
CA HIS A 248 -24.82 2.98 2.26
C HIS A 248 -23.68 3.98 2.05
N ASP A 249 -22.85 4.17 3.07
CA ASP A 249 -21.64 5.00 3.01
C ASP A 249 -20.37 4.13 3.00
N MET A 250 -19.70 4.09 1.85
CA MET A 250 -18.50 3.30 1.61
C MET A 250 -17.21 4.07 1.93
N SER A 251 -17.28 5.35 2.30
CA SER A 251 -16.10 6.22 2.48
C SER A 251 -15.14 5.77 3.60
N SER A 252 -15.60 4.91 4.50
CA SER A 252 -14.77 4.32 5.56
C SER A 252 -13.95 3.10 5.10
N HIS A 253 -14.18 2.60 3.89
CA HIS A 253 -13.44 1.46 3.36
C HIS A 253 -11.94 1.79 3.27
N PRO A 254 -11.02 0.87 3.60
CA PRO A 254 -9.59 1.15 3.61
C PRO A 254 -9.03 1.73 2.31
N ILE A 255 -9.61 1.41 1.15
CA ILE A 255 -9.17 1.95 -0.14
C ILE A 255 -9.36 3.48 -0.24
N TYR A 256 -10.28 4.05 0.54
CA TYR A 256 -10.55 5.49 0.56
C TYR A 256 -9.84 6.24 1.69
N LYS A 257 -8.99 5.56 2.48
CA LYS A 257 -8.28 6.18 3.61
C LYS A 257 -7.38 7.33 3.12
N GLY A 258 -7.64 8.55 3.60
CA GLY A 258 -6.84 9.73 3.25
C GLY A 258 -7.05 10.24 1.82
N VAL A 259 -8.00 9.67 1.06
CA VAL A 259 -8.45 10.22 -0.22
C VAL A 259 -9.29 11.46 0.05
N THR A 260 -9.08 12.54 -0.72
CA THR A 260 -9.89 13.76 -0.57
C THR A 260 -11.27 13.54 -1.16
N LEU A 261 -12.31 13.78 -0.37
CA LEU A 261 -13.71 13.60 -0.76
C LEU A 261 -14.39 14.94 -0.99
N ASN A 262 -15.27 14.98 -1.98
CA ASN A 262 -16.33 15.97 -2.07
C ASN A 262 -17.46 15.56 -1.13
N LEU A 263 -17.98 16.52 -0.36
CA LEU A 263 -19.15 16.35 0.50
C LEU A 263 -20.22 17.35 0.07
N GLU A 264 -21.35 16.85 -0.43
CA GLU A 264 -22.49 17.68 -0.79
C GLU A 264 -23.37 17.99 0.44
N GLY A 265 -24.21 19.02 0.32
CA GLY A 265 -25.02 19.52 1.45
C GLY A 265 -26.03 18.52 2.01
N ASP A 266 -26.37 17.48 1.24
CA ASP A 266 -27.25 16.39 1.65
C ASP A 266 -26.50 15.18 2.24
N GLY A 267 -25.17 15.29 2.40
CA GLY A 267 -24.32 14.25 2.94
C GLY A 267 -23.74 13.27 1.92
N TYR A 268 -24.05 13.42 0.62
CA TYR A 268 -23.46 12.60 -0.43
C TYR A 268 -21.95 12.83 -0.54
N LYS A 269 -21.22 11.73 -0.62
CA LYS A 269 -19.76 11.73 -0.74
C LYS A 269 -19.33 11.16 -2.08
N SER A 270 -18.36 11.82 -2.69
CA SER A 270 -17.68 11.32 -3.88
C SER A 270 -16.18 11.58 -3.86
N VAL A 271 -15.42 10.72 -4.52
CA VAL A 271 -13.99 10.88 -4.79
C VAL A 271 -13.84 11.51 -6.17
N PRO A 272 -13.48 12.79 -6.32
CA PRO A 272 -13.10 13.32 -7.64
C PRO A 272 -11.80 12.65 -8.10
N VAL A 273 -11.78 12.18 -9.35
CA VAL A 273 -10.63 11.44 -9.91
C VAL A 273 -10.04 12.13 -11.14
N ILE A 274 -10.83 12.87 -11.92
CA ILE A 274 -10.32 13.63 -13.07
C ILE A 274 -11.08 14.93 -13.29
N GLY A 275 -10.33 16.03 -13.46
CA GLY A 275 -10.86 17.37 -13.66
C GLY A 275 -11.13 17.69 -15.13
N SER A 276 -11.57 18.92 -15.42
CA SER A 276 -11.85 19.37 -16.80
C SER A 276 -10.64 19.16 -17.73
N GLY A 277 -10.87 18.76 -18.97
CA GLY A 277 -9.83 18.53 -19.96
C GLY A 277 -10.24 17.52 -21.02
N TRP A 278 -9.28 17.03 -21.81
CA TRP A 278 -9.48 15.86 -22.65
C TRP A 278 -9.53 14.61 -21.77
N LYS A 279 -10.46 13.69 -22.05
CA LYS A 279 -10.68 12.44 -21.28
C LYS A 279 -11.23 11.36 -22.20
N GLU A 280 -10.87 10.11 -21.97
CA GLU A 280 -11.12 8.99 -22.89
C GLU A 280 -12.35 8.15 -22.50
N ASP A 281 -12.76 8.22 -21.22
CA ASP A 281 -13.92 7.51 -20.68
C ASP A 281 -13.88 5.99 -20.90
N HIS A 282 -12.71 5.38 -20.61
CA HIS A 282 -12.49 3.93 -20.73
C HIS A 282 -13.17 3.13 -19.61
N ASN A 283 -14.50 3.22 -19.58
CA ASN A 283 -15.34 2.52 -18.62
C ASN A 283 -15.34 1.01 -18.83
N TYR A 284 -15.50 0.29 -17.73
CA TYR A 284 -15.95 -1.09 -17.72
C TYR A 284 -16.87 -1.29 -16.51
N VAL A 285 -18.11 -0.80 -16.60
CA VAL A 285 -19.04 -0.75 -15.47
C VAL A 285 -20.29 -1.59 -15.69
N ILE A 286 -20.83 -2.15 -14.61
CA ILE A 286 -22.07 -2.91 -14.61
C ILE A 286 -23.23 -1.92 -14.47
N VAL A 287 -24.23 -2.00 -15.34
CA VAL A 287 -25.45 -1.16 -15.29
C VAL A 287 -26.70 -2.03 -15.22
N SER A 288 -27.85 -1.38 -14.99
CA SER A 288 -29.16 -2.05 -14.87
C SER A 288 -29.16 -3.21 -13.88
N ILE A 289 -28.37 -3.11 -12.79
CA ILE A 289 -28.23 -4.18 -11.80
C ILE A 289 -29.60 -4.61 -11.22
N PRO A 290 -30.51 -3.70 -10.83
CA PRO A 290 -31.81 -4.06 -10.25
C PRO A 290 -32.71 -4.81 -11.23
N ALA A 291 -32.57 -4.55 -12.54
CA ALA A 291 -33.30 -5.28 -13.57
C ALA A 291 -32.96 -6.78 -13.59
N LYS A 292 -31.72 -7.15 -13.23
CA LYS A 292 -31.29 -8.56 -13.14
C LYS A 292 -32.00 -9.32 -12.01
N PHE A 293 -32.50 -8.62 -11.01
CA PHE A 293 -33.10 -9.21 -9.81
C PHE A 293 -34.63 -9.08 -9.79
N GLY A 294 -35.27 -9.29 -10.95
CA GLY A 294 -36.72 -9.30 -11.09
C GLY A 294 -37.32 -7.93 -11.45
N GLY A 295 -36.55 -7.04 -12.07
CA GLY A 295 -37.05 -5.72 -12.46
C GLY A 295 -37.29 -4.78 -11.28
N LEU A 296 -36.47 -4.89 -10.23
CA LEU A 296 -36.63 -4.05 -9.05
C LEU A 296 -36.39 -2.57 -9.39
N PRO A 297 -37.06 -1.63 -8.69
CA PRO A 297 -36.75 -0.21 -8.80
C PRO A 297 -35.28 0.08 -8.49
N ASN A 298 -34.72 1.13 -9.10
CA ASN A 298 -33.28 1.42 -8.97
C ASN A 298 -32.83 1.69 -7.52
N ASN A 299 -33.71 2.24 -6.69
CA ASN A 299 -33.45 2.56 -5.30
C ASN A 299 -33.90 1.48 -4.30
N ASP A 300 -34.29 0.30 -4.78
CA ASP A 300 -34.76 -0.79 -3.92
C ASP A 300 -33.58 -1.53 -3.27
N GLU A 301 -33.52 -1.53 -1.94
CA GLU A 301 -32.48 -2.20 -1.13
C GLU A 301 -32.39 -3.71 -1.40
N ALA A 302 -33.46 -4.34 -1.88
CA ALA A 302 -33.44 -5.73 -2.28
C ALA A 302 -32.48 -5.98 -3.45
N ALA A 303 -32.27 -5.01 -4.35
CA ALA A 303 -31.30 -5.13 -5.44
C ALA A 303 -29.86 -5.11 -4.92
N TYR A 304 -29.54 -4.19 -4.00
CA TYR A 304 -28.24 -4.12 -3.35
C TYR A 304 -27.94 -5.44 -2.60
N SER A 305 -28.89 -5.88 -1.78
CA SER A 305 -28.77 -7.11 -0.99
C SER A 305 -28.62 -8.35 -1.87
N ALA A 306 -29.39 -8.46 -2.97
CA ALA A 306 -29.33 -9.58 -3.89
C ALA A 306 -27.98 -9.64 -4.64
N PHE A 307 -27.49 -8.51 -5.14
CA PHE A 307 -26.21 -8.45 -5.85
C PHE A 307 -25.02 -8.78 -4.93
N THR A 308 -24.95 -8.12 -3.77
CA THR A 308 -23.84 -8.28 -2.82
C THR A 308 -23.78 -9.70 -2.25
N THR A 309 -24.94 -10.28 -1.90
CA THR A 309 -25.04 -11.65 -1.38
C THR A 309 -24.69 -12.69 -2.45
N LYS A 310 -25.26 -12.57 -3.66
CA LYS A 310 -25.05 -13.55 -4.73
C LYS A 310 -23.57 -13.69 -5.11
N HIS A 311 -22.85 -12.57 -5.16
CA HIS A 311 -21.46 -12.54 -5.63
C HIS A 311 -20.41 -12.52 -4.51
N ASN A 312 -20.86 -12.51 -3.24
CA ASN A 312 -20.00 -12.34 -2.07
C ASN A 312 -19.06 -11.12 -2.25
N VAL A 313 -19.66 -9.97 -2.49
CA VAL A 313 -18.98 -8.75 -2.93
C VAL A 313 -19.40 -7.56 -2.07
N LYS A 314 -18.47 -6.64 -1.79
CA LYS A 314 -18.80 -5.30 -1.31
C LYS A 314 -18.91 -4.36 -2.49
N TRP A 315 -20.00 -3.62 -2.56
CA TRP A 315 -20.23 -2.62 -3.58
C TRP A 315 -19.67 -1.29 -3.10
N LEU A 316 -18.51 -0.91 -3.60
CA LEU A 316 -17.69 0.14 -3.00
C LEU A 316 -17.81 1.48 -3.72
N GLY A 317 -18.36 1.51 -4.93
CA GLY A 317 -18.55 2.76 -5.63
C GLY A 317 -19.35 2.65 -6.93
N VAL A 318 -19.90 3.81 -7.28
CA VAL A 318 -20.69 4.09 -8.50
C VAL A 318 -20.07 5.27 -9.22
N TRP A 319 -20.53 5.60 -10.42
CA TRP A 319 -20.21 6.89 -11.05
C TRP A 319 -20.72 8.03 -10.16
N ALA A 320 -19.90 9.04 -9.89
CA ALA A 320 -20.33 10.20 -9.12
C ALA A 320 -21.56 10.86 -9.76
N GLY A 321 -22.53 11.25 -8.93
CA GLY A 321 -23.86 11.69 -9.36
C GLY A 321 -24.91 10.58 -9.36
N ILE A 322 -24.51 9.30 -9.51
CA ILE A 322 -25.40 8.18 -9.25
C ILE A 322 -25.53 7.98 -7.75
N ARG A 323 -26.77 7.81 -7.29
CA ARG A 323 -27.15 7.80 -5.87
C ARG A 323 -27.99 6.57 -5.49
N ASP A 324 -28.24 5.67 -6.44
CA ASP A 324 -29.05 4.47 -6.27
C ASP A 324 -28.25 3.22 -6.66
N TYR A 325 -28.94 2.07 -6.78
CA TYR A 325 -28.34 0.77 -7.09
C TYR A 325 -28.38 0.47 -8.58
N TRP A 326 -28.57 1.45 -9.47
CA TRP A 326 -28.69 1.18 -10.90
C TRP A 326 -27.39 0.65 -11.52
N MET A 327 -26.23 1.23 -11.16
CA MET A 327 -24.93 0.85 -11.70
C MET A 327 -23.86 0.74 -10.65
N GLY A 328 -22.84 -0.10 -10.89
CA GLY A 328 -21.65 -0.20 -10.04
C GLY A 328 -20.37 -0.29 -10.85
N GLY A 329 -19.35 0.42 -10.38
CA GLY A 329 -18.04 0.50 -11.04
C GLY A 329 -16.86 0.20 -10.13
N VAL A 330 -17.09 0.10 -8.81
CA VAL A 330 -16.04 -0.25 -7.84
C VAL A 330 -16.55 -1.35 -6.92
N PHE A 331 -15.86 -2.49 -6.89
CA PHE A 331 -16.26 -3.66 -6.11
C PHE A 331 -15.07 -4.33 -5.41
N GLU A 332 -15.31 -4.92 -4.24
CA GLU A 332 -14.40 -5.89 -3.61
C GLU A 332 -15.04 -7.27 -3.56
N PHE A 333 -14.51 -8.21 -4.33
CA PHE A 333 -14.90 -9.61 -4.26
C PHE A 333 -14.15 -10.29 -3.12
N SER A 334 -14.91 -10.77 -2.13
CA SER A 334 -14.35 -11.42 -0.95
C SER A 334 -13.85 -12.84 -1.26
N PRO A 335 -12.94 -13.41 -0.45
CA PRO A 335 -12.56 -14.80 -0.56
C PRO A 335 -13.77 -15.75 -0.51
N THR A 336 -13.68 -16.84 -1.25
CA THR A 336 -14.64 -17.95 -1.26
C THR A 336 -13.91 -19.26 -1.04
N THR A 337 -14.64 -20.38 -0.97
CA THR A 337 -14.04 -21.71 -0.89
C THR A 337 -13.23 -22.09 -2.13
N VAL A 338 -13.54 -21.51 -3.30
CA VAL A 338 -12.83 -21.75 -4.56
C VAL A 338 -11.74 -20.71 -4.80
N TYR A 339 -12.10 -19.43 -4.71
CA TYR A 339 -11.19 -18.30 -4.93
C TYR A 339 -10.79 -17.72 -3.58
N LYS A 340 -9.62 -18.13 -3.07
CA LYS A 340 -9.15 -17.74 -1.74
C LYS A 340 -8.60 -16.30 -1.67
N GLY A 341 -8.26 -15.71 -2.81
CA GLY A 341 -7.86 -14.31 -2.90
C GLY A 341 -9.05 -13.35 -2.90
N LYS A 342 -8.76 -12.09 -2.55
CA LYS A 342 -9.59 -10.91 -2.82
C LYS A 342 -9.35 -10.40 -4.24
N LEU A 343 -10.37 -9.76 -4.80
CA LEU A 343 -10.23 -9.01 -6.05
C LEU A 343 -10.87 -7.63 -5.88
N LEU A 344 -10.11 -6.58 -6.14
CA LEU A 344 -10.63 -5.23 -6.32
C LEU A 344 -10.84 -4.95 -7.81
N TYR A 345 -12.05 -4.49 -8.12
CA TYR A 345 -12.49 -4.12 -9.46
C TYR A 345 -12.69 -2.61 -9.48
N LEU A 346 -11.98 -1.90 -10.34
CA LEU A 346 -12.05 -0.45 -10.51
C LEU A 346 -12.34 -0.11 -11.99
N GLY A 347 -13.60 -0.20 -12.38
CA GLY A 347 -14.05 -0.02 -13.77
C GLY A 347 -14.52 1.39 -14.14
N ILE A 348 -14.39 2.36 -13.23
CA ILE A 348 -14.74 3.76 -13.51
C ILE A 348 -13.70 4.37 -14.44
N GLY A 349 -14.11 4.80 -15.63
CA GLY A 349 -13.26 5.32 -16.70
C GLY A 349 -12.60 6.67 -16.40
N GLY A 350 -12.98 7.35 -15.32
CA GLY A 350 -12.32 8.58 -14.88
C GLY A 350 -11.00 8.37 -14.14
N ILE A 351 -10.56 7.13 -13.91
CA ILE A 351 -9.29 6.82 -13.24
C ILE A 351 -8.17 6.76 -14.30
N GLU A 352 -7.85 7.90 -14.92
CA GLU A 352 -6.75 8.04 -15.89
C GLU A 352 -5.46 8.47 -15.15
N PHE A 353 -4.38 7.71 -15.30
CA PHE A 353 -3.07 8.04 -14.73
C PHE A 353 -2.33 9.14 -15.50
N SER A 354 -2.72 9.39 -16.74
CA SER A 354 -2.13 10.38 -17.65
C SER A 354 -3.21 11.06 -18.49
N GLN A 355 -4.00 11.93 -17.85
CA GLN A 355 -4.94 12.79 -18.57
C GLN A 355 -4.26 13.47 -19.77
N ASN A 356 -4.80 13.32 -20.98
CA ASN A 356 -4.06 13.70 -22.16
C ASN A 356 -3.84 15.23 -22.23
N ALA A 357 -2.62 15.64 -22.60
CA ALA A 357 -2.27 17.02 -22.91
C ALA A 357 -2.82 17.46 -24.28
N LYS A 358 -4.15 17.52 -24.38
CA LYS A 358 -4.92 17.83 -25.60
C LYS A 358 -6.03 18.83 -25.29
N GLY A 359 -6.53 19.48 -26.34
CA GLY A 359 -7.61 20.46 -26.24
C GLY A 359 -7.17 21.84 -25.71
N GLU A 360 -8.13 22.74 -25.62
CA GLU A 360 -7.99 24.12 -25.16
C GLU A 360 -8.20 24.26 -23.64
N ARG A 361 -9.00 23.38 -23.02
CA ARG A 361 -9.38 23.47 -21.60
C ARG A 361 -8.26 23.09 -20.63
N ASN A 362 -7.51 22.04 -20.93
CA ASN A 362 -6.39 21.57 -20.13
C ASN A 362 -5.20 21.18 -21.03
N PRO A 363 -4.57 22.15 -21.71
CA PRO A 363 -3.53 21.86 -22.70
C PRO A 363 -2.27 21.23 -22.10
N SER A 364 -2.10 21.27 -20.77
CA SER A 364 -0.98 20.61 -20.09
C SER A 364 -1.24 19.14 -19.75
N GLY A 365 -2.50 18.68 -19.78
CA GLY A 365 -2.88 17.35 -19.30
C GLY A 365 -2.70 17.16 -17.79
N ALA A 366 -2.49 18.24 -17.03
CA ALA A 366 -2.30 18.13 -15.58
C ALA A 366 -3.64 17.85 -14.89
N ASN A 367 -3.81 16.64 -14.37
CA ASN A 367 -5.00 16.28 -13.62
C ASN A 367 -4.94 16.83 -12.18
N ALA A 368 -5.84 17.76 -11.85
CA ALA A 368 -5.96 18.35 -10.51
C ALA A 368 -6.23 17.33 -9.39
N TYR A 369 -6.73 16.14 -9.74
CA TYR A 369 -7.08 15.07 -8.80
C TYR A 369 -6.13 13.86 -8.89
N GLN A 370 -4.96 14.01 -9.51
CA GLN A 370 -3.97 12.92 -9.61
C GLN A 370 -3.59 12.33 -8.24
N SER A 371 -3.54 13.16 -7.19
CA SER A 371 -3.26 12.69 -5.83
C SER A 371 -4.32 11.72 -5.30
N ASN A 372 -5.59 11.88 -5.71
CA ASN A 372 -6.66 10.97 -5.33
C ASN A 372 -6.51 9.62 -6.04
N ILE A 373 -6.19 9.61 -7.34
CA ILE A 373 -5.91 8.37 -8.10
C ILE A 373 -4.73 7.62 -7.47
N ASN A 374 -3.64 8.33 -7.19
CA ASN A 374 -2.44 7.75 -6.58
C ASN A 374 -2.75 7.18 -5.18
N MET A 375 -3.49 7.92 -4.34
CA MET A 375 -3.84 7.49 -2.99
C MET A 375 -4.81 6.30 -3.00
N LEU A 376 -5.85 6.34 -3.85
CA LEU A 376 -6.78 5.23 -4.03
C LEU A 376 -6.03 3.95 -4.44
N THR A 377 -5.19 4.05 -5.48
CA THR A 377 -4.40 2.92 -5.97
C THR A 377 -3.44 2.40 -4.91
N LYS A 378 -2.73 3.29 -4.21
CA LYS A 378 -1.83 2.93 -3.12
C LYS A 378 -2.58 2.15 -2.04
N ASN A 379 -3.71 2.68 -1.58
CA ASN A 379 -4.52 2.03 -0.56
C ASN A 379 -5.06 0.68 -1.05
N SER A 380 -5.46 0.56 -2.31
CA SER A 380 -5.90 -0.71 -2.91
C SER A 380 -4.79 -1.77 -2.89
N LEU A 381 -3.58 -1.41 -3.34
CA LEU A 381 -2.43 -2.32 -3.35
C LEU A 381 -2.00 -2.70 -1.93
N ASP A 382 -1.94 -1.74 -1.02
CA ASP A 382 -1.60 -1.98 0.39
C ASP A 382 -2.65 -2.86 1.06
N TYR A 383 -3.94 -2.56 0.86
CA TYR A 383 -5.05 -3.33 1.40
C TYR A 383 -5.03 -4.79 0.92
N LEU A 384 -4.77 -5.02 -0.37
CA LEU A 384 -4.64 -6.36 -0.93
C LEU A 384 -3.34 -7.06 -0.53
N SER A 385 -2.32 -6.33 -0.06
CA SER A 385 -1.05 -6.92 0.38
C SER A 385 -1.09 -7.42 1.83
N ILE A 386 -2.10 -6.98 2.59
CA ILE A 386 -2.36 -7.49 3.94
C ILE A 386 -2.88 -8.92 3.85
N LYS A 387 -2.30 -9.82 4.63
CA LYS A 387 -2.78 -11.20 4.72
C LYS A 387 -4.13 -11.26 5.42
N ASN A 388 -4.99 -12.12 4.87
CA ASN A 388 -6.28 -12.46 5.46
C ASN A 388 -6.13 -13.37 6.67
#